data_AF-A0A2E4L439-F1
#
_entry.id   AF-A0A2E4L439-F1
#
_cell.length_a   1.000
_cell.length_b   1.000
_cell.length_c   1.000
_cell.angle_alpha   90.00
_cell.angle_beta   90.00
_cell.angle_gamma   90.00
#
_symmetry.space_group_name_H-M   'P 1'
#
loop_
_entity.id
_entity.type
_entity.pdbx_description
1 polymer ?
#
loop_
_entity_poly.entity_id
_entity_poly.type
_entity_poly.pdbx_seq_one_letter_code
_entity_poly.pdbx_strand_id
1 'polypeptide(L)'
;MNAAENKVQSILSLHFFLLLEPNSQRSADALELLKEQLAGNAEQTGENSMNIILNPAALDKKNEFGSAEVMLSMLAATNMTAKKEGASDMELFISNNNSIFKILGELKKKKNKGLWWEFYIPFYYDLAKSKHLDTYCRYISQSESTEAGEWIYTHEKELAAFDEWLSK
;
A
#
# COMPACT_ATOMS: atom_id res chain seq x y z
N MET A 1 1.01 -3.18 20.40
CA MET A 1 1.87 -3.57 19.25
C MET A 1 2.66 -2.34 18.84
N ASN A 2 3.99 -2.39 18.82
CA ASN A 2 4.78 -1.31 18.23
C ASN A 2 4.63 -1.38 16.71
N ALA A 3 4.02 -0.38 16.10
CA ALA A 3 3.79 -0.32 14.65
C ALA A 3 5.11 -0.40 13.84
N ALA A 4 6.23 0.02 14.45
CA ALA A 4 7.56 -0.04 13.84
C ALA A 4 8.14 -1.46 13.68
N GLU A 5 7.71 -2.43 14.49
CA GLU A 5 8.20 -3.83 14.44
C GLU A 5 7.38 -4.72 13.49
N ASN A 6 6.21 -4.27 13.03
CA ASN A 6 5.30 -5.04 12.18
C ASN A 6 4.74 -4.15 11.06
N LYS A 7 5.63 -3.46 10.35
CA LYS A 7 5.26 -2.44 9.35
C LYS A 7 4.38 -3.01 8.24
N VAL A 8 4.77 -4.15 7.67
CA VAL A 8 4.01 -4.80 6.59
C VAL A 8 2.62 -5.22 7.07
N GLN A 9 2.54 -5.81 8.25
CA GLN A 9 1.26 -6.23 8.83
C GLN A 9 0.35 -5.03 9.12
N SER A 10 0.93 -3.92 9.59
CA SER A 10 0.20 -2.67 9.81
C SER A 10 -0.38 -2.14 8.49
N ILE A 11 0.44 -2.06 7.43
CA ILE A 11 0.00 -1.66 6.08
C ILE A 11 -1.15 -2.53 5.60
N LEU A 12 -1.02 -3.86 5.66
CA LEU A 12 -2.06 -4.81 5.23
C LEU A 12 -3.36 -4.66 6.02
N SER A 13 -3.26 -4.36 7.32
CA SER A 13 -4.41 -4.16 8.20
C SER A 13 -5.11 -2.83 7.91
N LEU A 14 -4.36 -1.75 7.66
CA LEU A 14 -4.90 -0.44 7.29
C LEU A 14 -5.64 -0.51 5.95
N HIS A 15 -5.05 -1.17 4.95
CA HIS A 15 -5.72 -1.43 3.68
C HIS A 15 -7.06 -2.14 3.84
N PHE A 16 -7.13 -3.10 4.78
CA PHE A 16 -8.35 -3.87 4.99
C PHE A 16 -9.39 -3.06 5.75
N PHE A 17 -8.96 -2.28 6.74
CA PHE A 17 -9.82 -1.33 7.42
C PHE A 17 -10.43 -0.32 6.44
N LEU A 18 -9.61 0.29 5.58
CA LEU A 18 -10.06 1.26 4.58
C LEU A 18 -10.97 0.63 3.51
N LEU A 19 -10.80 -0.66 3.20
CA LEU A 19 -11.72 -1.39 2.32
C LEU A 19 -13.11 -1.51 2.95
N LEU A 20 -13.17 -1.76 4.27
CA LEU A 20 -14.44 -1.93 4.99
C LEU A 20 -15.11 -0.60 5.34
N GLU A 21 -14.31 0.43 5.63
CA GLU A 21 -14.76 1.75 6.05
C GLU A 21 -13.97 2.81 5.27
N PRO A 22 -14.36 3.11 4.02
CA PRO A 22 -13.57 3.98 3.14
C PRO A 22 -13.88 5.49 3.28
N ASN A 23 -15.00 5.83 3.91
CA ASN A 23 -15.53 7.20 3.92
C ASN A 23 -16.10 7.60 5.30
N SER A 24 -15.20 7.69 6.28
CA SER A 24 -15.51 8.18 7.62
C SER A 24 -14.37 9.06 8.13
N GLN A 25 -14.57 9.75 9.25
CA GLN A 25 -13.46 10.49 9.88
C GLN A 25 -12.30 9.56 10.25
N ARG A 26 -12.59 8.32 10.68
CA ARG A 26 -11.56 7.34 11.04
C ARG A 26 -10.82 6.80 9.82
N SER A 27 -11.45 6.79 8.64
CA SER A 27 -10.78 6.39 7.41
C SER A 27 -9.79 7.45 6.93
N ALA A 28 -10.05 8.74 7.20
CA ALA A 28 -9.06 9.79 6.96
C ALA A 28 -7.79 9.55 7.80
N ASP A 29 -7.93 9.41 9.12
CA ASP A 29 -6.79 9.15 10.02
C ASP A 29 -6.03 7.86 9.64
N ALA A 30 -6.74 6.81 9.25
CA ALA A 30 -6.14 5.54 8.83
C ALA A 30 -5.41 5.65 7.48
N LEU A 31 -5.91 6.47 6.55
CA LEU A 31 -5.29 6.72 5.27
C LEU A 31 -4.03 7.58 5.41
N GLU A 32 -4.05 8.58 6.30
CA GLU A 32 -2.86 9.36 6.67
C GLU A 32 -1.78 8.43 7.21
N LEU A 33 -2.12 7.59 8.20
CA LEU A 33 -1.18 6.62 8.77
C LEU A 33 -0.65 5.63 7.72
N LEU A 34 -1.50 5.18 6.79
CA LEU A 34 -1.06 4.32 5.69
C LEU A 34 -0.03 5.04 4.80
N LYS A 35 -0.30 6.28 4.40
CA LYS A 35 0.61 7.09 3.57
C LYS A 35 1.94 7.33 4.28
N GLU A 36 1.93 7.63 5.58
CA GLU A 36 3.14 7.77 6.39
C GLU A 36 3.97 6.46 6.40
N GLN A 37 3.31 5.31 6.60
CA GLN A 37 4.00 4.03 6.56
C GLN A 37 4.58 3.73 5.18
N LEU A 38 3.87 4.06 4.10
CA LEU A 38 4.37 3.89 2.73
C LEU A 38 5.55 4.81 2.41
N ALA A 39 5.53 6.06 2.89
CA ALA A 39 6.63 7.01 2.75
C ALA A 39 7.88 6.56 3.52
N GLY A 40 7.70 5.87 4.65
CA GLY A 40 8.79 5.32 5.46
C GLY A 40 9.76 6.39 5.98
N ASN A 41 11.00 5.99 6.23
CA ASN A 41 12.05 6.85 6.81
C ASN A 41 13.02 7.36 5.74
N ALA A 42 12.51 7.74 4.56
CA ALA A 42 13.31 8.31 3.50
C ALA A 42 13.43 9.82 3.72
N GLU A 43 14.65 10.30 3.93
CA GLU A 43 14.93 11.73 4.07
C GLU A 43 15.79 12.22 2.90
N GLN A 44 15.35 13.31 2.28
CA GLN A 44 16.16 13.99 1.28
C GLN A 44 17.29 14.75 1.97
N THR A 45 18.54 14.38 1.69
CA THR A 45 19.72 14.99 2.31
C THR A 45 20.43 15.99 1.39
N GLY A 46 19.94 16.13 0.16
CA GLY A 46 20.48 17.05 -0.85
C GLY A 46 19.67 17.02 -2.15
N GLU A 47 20.10 17.80 -3.15
CA GLU A 47 19.36 17.96 -4.41
C GLU A 47 19.21 16.63 -5.17
N ASN A 48 20.21 15.73 -5.04
CA ASN A 48 20.22 14.40 -5.66
C ASN A 48 20.74 13.28 -4.72
N SER A 49 20.69 13.48 -3.41
CA SER A 49 21.10 12.49 -2.40
C SER A 49 19.96 12.18 -1.43
N MET A 50 19.81 10.89 -1.12
CA MET A 50 18.77 10.38 -0.23
C MET A 50 19.39 9.47 0.83
N ASN A 51 19.00 9.67 2.09
CA ASN A 51 19.28 8.72 3.14
C ASN A 51 18.05 7.84 3.36
N ILE A 52 18.26 6.53 3.27
CA ILE A 52 17.25 5.53 3.59
C ILE A 52 17.66 4.90 4.92
N ILE A 53 16.87 5.14 5.96
CA ILE A 53 17.08 4.49 7.25
C ILE A 53 16.37 3.14 7.23
N LEU A 54 17.14 2.07 7.08
CA LEU A 54 16.63 0.70 7.20
C LEU A 54 16.52 0.31 8.67
N ASN A 55 15.40 -0.30 9.04
CA ASN A 55 15.27 -0.96 10.33
C ASN A 55 16.21 -2.19 10.35
N PRO A 56 17.16 -2.32 11.29
CA PRO A 56 18.01 -3.50 11.38
C PRO A 56 17.22 -4.82 11.51
N ALA A 57 16.02 -4.77 12.09
CA ALA A 57 15.12 -5.93 12.17
C ALA A 57 14.64 -6.42 10.78
N ALA A 58 14.63 -5.56 9.76
CA ALA A 58 14.35 -5.95 8.37
C ALA A 58 15.46 -6.81 7.77
N LEU A 59 16.68 -6.76 8.32
CA LEU A 59 17.82 -7.54 7.86
C LEU A 59 17.97 -8.88 8.62
N ASP A 60 17.16 -9.10 9.65
CA ASP A 60 17.13 -10.39 10.35
C ASP A 60 16.55 -11.47 9.43
N LYS A 61 17.29 -12.57 9.25
CA LYS A 61 16.84 -13.74 8.49
C LYS A 61 15.58 -14.40 9.07
N LYS A 62 15.25 -14.13 10.34
CA LYS A 62 14.02 -14.58 10.99
C LYS A 62 12.81 -13.72 10.66
N ASN A 63 13.02 -12.46 10.22
CA ASN A 63 11.92 -11.61 9.79
C ASN A 63 11.44 -12.07 8.40
N GLU A 64 10.26 -12.70 8.37
CA GLU A 64 9.68 -13.18 7.11
C GLU A 64 9.20 -12.06 6.18
N PHE A 65 9.07 -10.82 6.68
CA PHE A 65 8.72 -9.62 5.92
C PHE A 65 9.92 -8.70 5.66
N GLY A 66 11.12 -9.05 6.13
CA GLY A 66 12.30 -8.18 6.02
C GLY A 66 12.64 -7.76 4.59
N SER A 67 12.51 -8.68 3.62
CA SER A 67 12.70 -8.36 2.20
C SER A 67 11.66 -7.37 1.67
N ALA A 68 10.40 -7.48 2.10
CA ALA A 68 9.35 -6.54 1.72
C ALA A 68 9.59 -5.16 2.35
N GLU A 69 10.06 -5.09 3.60
CA GLU A 69 10.42 -3.84 4.27
C GLU A 69 11.56 -3.10 3.55
N VAL A 70 12.60 -3.81 3.11
CA VAL A 70 13.68 -3.20 2.31
C VAL A 70 13.15 -2.65 0.99
N MET A 71 12.28 -3.39 0.30
CA MET A 71 11.69 -2.93 -0.96
C MET A 71 10.75 -1.74 -0.77
N LEU A 72 9.99 -1.68 0.33
CA LEU A 72 9.18 -0.51 0.71
C LEU A 72 10.06 0.74 0.84
N SER A 73 11.20 0.63 1.51
CA SER A 73 12.15 1.72 1.63
C SER A 73 12.74 2.16 0.28
N MET A 74 12.94 1.24 -0.66
CA MET A 74 13.37 1.58 -2.02
C MET A 74 12.26 2.30 -2.81
N LEU A 75 11.02 1.84 -2.72
CA LEU A 75 9.87 2.48 -3.36
C LEU A 75 9.69 3.93 -2.89
N ALA A 76 9.83 4.18 -1.59
CA ALA A 76 9.79 5.52 -1.04
C ALA A 76 10.82 6.46 -1.71
N ALA A 77 12.05 5.99 -1.90
CA ALA A 77 13.09 6.76 -2.58
C ALA A 77 12.76 6.99 -4.07
N THR A 78 12.22 5.99 -4.77
CA THR A 78 11.77 6.12 -6.16
C THR A 78 10.65 7.14 -6.32
N ASN A 79 9.71 7.19 -5.36
CA ASN A 79 8.60 8.15 -5.38
C ASN A 79 9.06 9.59 -5.32
N MET A 80 10.13 9.90 -4.57
CA MET A 80 10.68 11.25 -4.51
C MET A 80 11.18 11.71 -5.88
N THR A 81 11.83 10.81 -6.64
CA THR A 81 12.27 11.10 -8.02
C THR A 81 11.06 11.25 -8.95
N ALA A 82 10.13 10.31 -8.93
CA ALA A 82 8.94 10.37 -9.78
C ALA A 82 8.07 11.62 -9.52
N LYS A 83 8.01 12.08 -8.26
CA LYS A 83 7.34 13.34 -7.89
C LYS A 83 8.04 14.57 -8.47
N LYS A 84 9.39 14.58 -8.53
CA LYS A 84 10.15 15.63 -9.24
C LYS A 84 9.89 15.62 -10.75
N GLU A 85 9.62 14.45 -11.32
CA GLU A 85 9.29 14.25 -12.73
C GLU A 85 7.82 14.51 -13.07
N GLY A 86 6.98 14.86 -12.08
CA GLY A 86 5.61 15.32 -12.28
C GLY A 86 4.52 14.27 -12.05
N ALA A 87 4.83 13.10 -11.50
CA ALA A 87 3.82 12.11 -11.12
C ALA A 87 2.89 12.66 -10.03
N SER A 88 1.58 12.44 -10.19
CA SER A 88 0.56 12.80 -9.21
C SER A 88 0.59 11.88 -7.98
N ASP A 89 0.06 12.36 -6.86
CA ASP A 89 -0.03 11.55 -5.63
C ASP A 89 -0.90 10.30 -5.83
N MET A 90 -1.95 10.36 -6.66
CA MET A 90 -2.80 9.21 -6.97
C MET A 90 -2.08 8.16 -7.83
N GLU A 91 -1.34 8.59 -8.87
CA GLU A 91 -0.52 7.68 -9.70
C GLU A 91 0.55 6.97 -8.87
N LEU A 92 1.22 7.71 -7.99
CA LEU A 92 2.20 7.12 -7.06
C LEU A 92 1.52 6.16 -6.10
N PHE A 93 0.36 6.51 -5.54
CA PHE A 93 -0.37 5.63 -4.63
C PHE A 93 -0.77 4.32 -5.33
N ILE A 94 -1.32 4.37 -6.53
CA ILE A 94 -1.68 3.17 -7.31
C ILE A 94 -0.43 2.32 -7.62
N SER A 95 0.64 2.95 -8.11
CA SER A 95 1.89 2.26 -8.46
C SER A 95 2.56 1.59 -7.26
N ASN A 96 2.61 2.28 -6.12
CA ASN A 96 3.13 1.75 -4.86
C ASN A 96 2.34 0.53 -4.40
N ASN A 97 1.01 0.65 -4.34
CA ASN A 97 0.15 -0.45 -3.94
C ASN A 97 0.29 -1.66 -4.87
N ASN A 98 0.35 -1.44 -6.18
CA ASN A 98 0.61 -2.50 -7.16
C ASN A 98 1.92 -3.24 -6.84
N SER A 99 3.00 -2.48 -6.66
CA SER A 99 4.34 -3.01 -6.43
C SER A 99 4.39 -3.81 -5.13
N ILE A 100 3.88 -3.25 -4.02
CA ILE A 100 3.92 -3.87 -2.70
C ILE A 100 3.13 -5.17 -2.68
N PHE A 101 1.91 -5.16 -3.21
CA PHE A 101 1.06 -6.33 -3.24
C PHE A 101 1.64 -7.45 -4.10
N LYS A 102 2.24 -7.11 -5.25
CA LYS A 102 2.96 -8.09 -6.09
C LYS A 102 4.17 -8.67 -5.39
N ILE A 103 5.02 -7.82 -4.81
CA ILE A 103 6.19 -8.24 -4.05
C ILE A 103 5.80 -9.21 -2.94
N LEU A 104 4.79 -8.88 -2.14
CA LEU A 104 4.35 -9.73 -1.04
C LEU A 104 3.82 -11.08 -1.53
N GLY A 105 3.05 -11.09 -2.63
CA GLY A 105 2.57 -12.32 -3.25
C GLY A 105 3.70 -13.19 -3.79
N GLU A 106 4.72 -12.59 -4.41
CA GLU A 106 5.88 -13.28 -4.98
C GLU A 106 6.87 -13.78 -3.91
N LEU A 107 6.96 -13.10 -2.77
CA LEU A 107 7.78 -13.52 -1.63
C LEU A 107 7.22 -14.76 -0.91
N LYS A 108 5.94 -15.09 -1.10
CA LYS A 108 5.28 -16.22 -0.45
C LYS A 108 5.96 -17.54 -0.82
N LYS A 109 6.53 -18.23 0.17
CA LYS A 109 7.08 -19.59 0.03
C LYS A 109 6.14 -20.61 0.67
N LYS A 110 6.29 -21.89 0.33
CA LYS A 110 5.47 -23.00 0.88
C LYS A 110 5.45 -23.04 2.42
N LYS A 111 6.53 -22.60 3.07
CA LYS A 111 6.68 -22.56 4.53
C LYS A 111 5.94 -21.40 5.20
N ASN A 112 5.59 -20.36 4.46
CA ASN A 112 4.90 -19.19 5.00
C ASN A 112 3.41 -19.51 5.16
N LYS A 113 2.89 -19.33 6.38
CA LYS A 113 1.58 -19.83 6.82
C LYS A 113 0.90 -18.85 7.78
N GLY A 114 -0.40 -19.03 8.00
CA GLY A 114 -1.19 -18.21 8.89
C GLY A 114 -1.81 -16.99 8.21
N LEU A 115 -2.49 -16.16 9.01
CA LEU A 115 -3.40 -15.10 8.56
C LEU A 115 -2.80 -14.20 7.46
N TRP A 116 -1.57 -13.72 7.63
CA TRP A 116 -0.95 -12.83 6.65
C TRP A 116 -0.74 -13.50 5.29
N TRP A 117 -0.23 -14.72 5.29
CA TRP A 117 0.16 -15.43 4.07
C TRP A 117 -0.97 -16.19 3.40
N GLU A 118 -2.00 -16.56 4.15
CA GLU A 118 -3.11 -17.39 3.65
C GLU A 118 -4.39 -16.59 3.44
N PHE A 119 -4.50 -15.38 4.00
CA PHE A 119 -5.66 -14.51 3.81
C PHE A 119 -5.29 -13.16 3.18
N TYR A 120 -4.54 -12.31 3.90
CA TYR A 120 -4.28 -10.93 3.44
C TYR A 120 -3.49 -10.87 2.14
N ILE A 121 -2.32 -11.52 2.09
CA ILE A 121 -1.41 -11.43 0.94
C ILE A 121 -2.03 -12.00 -0.34
N PRO A 122 -2.68 -13.19 -0.32
CA PRO A 122 -3.38 -13.68 -1.51
C PRO A 122 -4.43 -12.71 -2.04
N PHE A 123 -5.27 -12.16 -1.16
CA PHE A 123 -6.30 -11.18 -1.55
C PHE A 123 -5.71 -9.96 -2.28
N TYR A 124 -4.70 -9.32 -1.69
CA TYR A 124 -4.08 -8.14 -2.30
C TYR A 124 -3.26 -8.48 -3.55
N TYR A 125 -2.65 -9.68 -3.60
CA TYR A 125 -1.92 -10.13 -4.77
C TYR A 125 -2.85 -10.33 -5.98
N ASP A 126 -4.02 -10.92 -5.76
CA ASP A 126 -5.04 -11.08 -6.79
C ASP A 126 -5.62 -9.73 -7.22
N LEU A 127 -5.85 -8.83 -6.25
CA LEU A 127 -6.25 -7.44 -6.54
C LEU A 127 -5.24 -6.72 -7.44
N ALA A 128 -3.94 -6.82 -7.14
CA ALA A 128 -2.87 -6.16 -7.90
C ALA A 128 -2.65 -6.75 -9.31
N LYS A 129 -3.15 -7.96 -9.56
CA LYS A 129 -3.20 -8.59 -10.89
C LYS A 129 -4.49 -8.30 -11.65
N SER A 130 -5.50 -7.81 -10.95
CA SER A 130 -6.79 -7.50 -11.55
C SER A 130 -6.77 -6.11 -12.20
N LYS A 131 -7.81 -5.85 -13.00
CA LYS A 131 -8.09 -4.50 -13.52
C LYS A 131 -8.66 -3.54 -12.45
N HIS A 132 -8.97 -4.04 -11.26
CA HIS A 132 -9.70 -3.29 -10.23
C HIS A 132 -8.81 -2.54 -9.25
N LEU A 133 -7.48 -2.65 -9.38
CA LEU A 133 -6.56 -1.98 -8.45
C LEU A 133 -6.73 -0.45 -8.43
N ASP A 134 -6.91 0.18 -9.60
CA ASP A 134 -7.13 1.63 -9.69
C ASP A 134 -8.41 2.03 -8.93
N THR A 135 -9.52 1.34 -9.22
CA THR A 135 -10.80 1.52 -8.53
C THR A 135 -10.66 1.32 -7.03
N TYR A 136 -9.95 0.28 -6.59
CA TYR A 136 -9.67 0.04 -5.18
C TYR A 136 -8.92 1.21 -4.54
N CYS A 137 -7.82 1.67 -5.14
CA CYS A 137 -7.00 2.76 -4.60
C CYS A 137 -7.81 4.06 -4.45
N ARG A 138 -8.66 4.38 -5.43
CA ARG A 138 -9.57 5.52 -5.34
C ARG A 138 -10.64 5.30 -4.26
N TYR A 139 -11.24 4.12 -4.23
CA TYR A 139 -12.23 3.74 -3.23
C TYR A 139 -11.71 3.91 -1.79
N ILE A 140 -10.51 3.40 -1.47
CA ILE A 140 -9.96 3.49 -0.12
C ILE A 140 -9.41 4.88 0.24
N SER A 141 -9.30 5.79 -0.73
CA SER A 141 -8.73 7.14 -0.52
C SER A 141 -9.77 8.26 -0.50
N GLN A 142 -11.05 7.93 -0.68
CA GLN A 142 -12.13 8.88 -0.89
C GLN A 142 -12.40 9.82 0.29
N SER A 143 -12.00 9.46 1.51
CA SER A 143 -12.15 10.32 2.69
C SER A 143 -11.20 11.51 2.74
N GLU A 144 -10.09 11.49 1.99
CA GLU A 144 -9.13 12.60 1.95
C GLU A 144 -8.85 13.14 0.54
N SER A 145 -9.03 12.32 -0.49
CA SER A 145 -8.76 12.73 -1.87
C SER A 145 -10.03 13.23 -2.54
N THR A 146 -10.11 14.54 -2.77
CA THR A 146 -11.17 15.15 -3.58
C THR A 146 -11.23 14.52 -4.97
N GLU A 147 -10.07 14.29 -5.59
CA GLU A 147 -9.98 13.60 -6.90
C GLU A 147 -10.61 12.21 -6.85
N ALA A 148 -10.32 11.42 -5.80
CA ALA A 148 -10.90 10.10 -5.65
C ALA A 148 -12.42 10.15 -5.41
N GLY A 149 -12.88 11.08 -4.58
CA GLY A 149 -14.31 11.29 -4.32
C GLY A 149 -15.09 11.66 -5.58
N GLU A 150 -14.57 12.58 -6.39
CA GLU A 150 -15.16 12.98 -7.67
C GLU A 150 -15.15 11.82 -8.69
N TRP A 151 -14.06 11.04 -8.72
CA TRP A 151 -13.96 9.88 -9.59
C TRP A 151 -15.02 8.83 -9.24
N ILE A 152 -15.20 8.51 -7.95
CA ILE A 152 -16.21 7.55 -7.45
C ILE A 152 -17.61 7.94 -7.90
N TYR A 153 -17.96 9.23 -7.83
CA TYR A 153 -19.28 9.71 -8.23
C TYR A 153 -19.56 9.57 -9.74
N THR A 154 -18.52 9.51 -10.57
CA THR A 154 -18.63 9.49 -12.04
C THR A 154 -18.34 8.14 -12.67
N HIS A 155 -17.87 7.14 -11.89
CA HIS A 155 -17.41 5.84 -12.34
C HIS A 155 -18.16 4.68 -11.65
N GLU A 156 -19.49 4.78 -11.60
CA GLU A 156 -20.36 3.78 -10.96
C GLU A 156 -20.19 2.37 -11.54
N LYS A 157 -19.90 2.24 -12.84
CA LYS A 157 -19.74 0.93 -13.50
C LYS A 157 -18.49 0.21 -13.03
N GLU A 158 -17.39 0.95 -12.87
CA GLU A 158 -16.13 0.45 -12.37
C GLU A 158 -16.26 0.01 -10.91
N LEU A 159 -16.99 0.79 -10.10
CA LEU A 159 -17.31 0.43 -8.71
C LEU A 159 -18.17 -0.83 -8.63
N ALA A 160 -19.22 -0.93 -9.44
CA ALA A 160 -20.06 -2.13 -9.48
C ALA A 160 -19.25 -3.37 -9.92
N ALA A 161 -18.35 -3.21 -10.88
CA ALA A 161 -17.47 -4.30 -11.32
C ALA A 161 -16.44 -4.69 -10.24
N PHE A 162 -15.97 -3.74 -9.43
CA PHE A 162 -15.11 -4.01 -8.29
C PHE A 162 -15.87 -4.74 -7.16
N ASP A 163 -17.09 -4.33 -6.85
CA ASP A 163 -17.96 -4.99 -5.86
C ASP A 163 -18.29 -6.45 -6.26
N GLU A 164 -18.59 -6.68 -7.53
CA GLU A 164 -18.78 -8.04 -8.07
C GLU A 164 -17.48 -8.87 -7.96
N TRP A 165 -16.32 -8.24 -8.16
CA TRP A 165 -15.03 -8.92 -8.00
C TRP A 165 -14.74 -9.29 -6.54
N LEU A 166 -15.10 -8.43 -5.58
CA LEU A 166 -14.94 -8.70 -4.15
C LEU A 166 -15.83 -9.83 -3.64
N SER A 167 -16.96 -10.07 -4.30
CA SER A 167 -17.96 -11.07 -3.90
C SER A 167 -17.66 -12.50 -4.39
N LYS A 168 -16.52 -12.72 -5.05
CA LYS A 168 -16.09 -14.02 -5.59
C LYS A 168 -15.27 -14.82 -4.59
#